data_AF-A0A485NGT5-F1
#
_entry.id   AF-A0A485NGT5-F1
#
_cell.length_a   1.000
_cell.length_b   1.000
_cell.length_c   1.000
_cell.angle_alpha   90.00
_cell.angle_beta   90.00
_cell.angle_gamma   90.00
#
_symmetry.space_group_name_H-M   'P 1'
#
loop_
_entity.id
_entity.type
_entity.pdbx_description
1 polymer ?
#
loop_
_entity_poly.entity_id
_entity_poly.type
_entity_poly.pdbx_seq_one_letter_code
_entity_poly.pdbx_strand_id
1 'polypeptide(L)'
;MMPSGSLWRVLGLCLLSAGPQEGKEERYKVSISGTTVVLTCPEDLGSESIKWEKNGGLLPNEYGEQLFLDDFSEMENSGYYACYTSNSLEKNYLYLKARGQNKEKPPPVPNPDYEPIRKGQQDLYSGLNQRGI
;
A
#
# COMPACT_ATOMS: atom_id res chain seq x y z
N MET A 1 -51.26 -57.76 -21.19
CA MET A 1 -51.69 -57.33 -19.84
C MET A 1 -50.53 -56.61 -19.17
N MET A 2 -50.68 -55.32 -18.84
CA MET A 2 -49.74 -54.58 -17.98
C MET A 2 -50.10 -54.81 -16.51
N PRO A 3 -49.12 -54.64 -15.61
CA PRO A 3 -49.21 -53.54 -14.65
C PRO A 3 -47.92 -52.70 -14.74
N SER A 4 -48.02 -51.39 -14.94
CA SER A 4 -48.26 -50.36 -13.91
C SER A 4 -47.02 -50.11 -13.03
N GLY A 5 -46.35 -48.99 -13.32
CA GLY A 5 -45.88 -48.08 -12.27
C GLY A 5 -44.38 -48.03 -11.95
N SER A 6 -43.79 -46.91 -12.36
CA SER A 6 -42.83 -46.09 -11.58
C SER A 6 -41.42 -46.63 -11.31
N LEU A 7 -40.41 -46.02 -11.95
CA LEU A 7 -39.56 -44.98 -11.32
C LEU A 7 -38.37 -44.71 -12.25
N TRP A 8 -38.32 -43.50 -12.82
CA TRP A 8 -37.10 -43.00 -13.43
C TRP A 8 -36.13 -42.66 -12.29
N ARG A 9 -35.15 -43.52 -12.02
CA ARG A 9 -33.96 -43.08 -11.30
C ARG A 9 -33.00 -42.49 -12.31
N VAL A 10 -33.20 -41.20 -12.58
CA VAL A 10 -32.15 -40.34 -13.11
C VAL A 10 -30.96 -40.52 -12.18
N LEU A 11 -29.93 -41.24 -12.65
CA LEU A 11 -28.62 -41.22 -12.01
C LEU A 11 -28.13 -39.78 -12.19
N GLY A 12 -28.39 -38.99 -11.16
CA GLY A 12 -28.06 -37.57 -11.10
C GLY A 12 -26.59 -37.42 -11.44
N LEU A 13 -26.35 -36.69 -12.54
CA LEU A 13 -25.07 -36.11 -12.89
C LEU A 13 -24.65 -35.28 -11.68
N CYS A 14 -23.71 -35.80 -10.90
CA CYS A 14 -23.13 -35.04 -9.79
C CYS A 14 -22.25 -33.96 -10.41
N LEU A 15 -22.87 -32.85 -10.80
CA LEU A 15 -22.17 -31.60 -11.06
C LEU A 15 -21.56 -31.21 -9.73
N LEU A 16 -20.27 -31.51 -9.58
CA LEU A 16 -19.42 -30.84 -8.61
C LEU A 16 -19.37 -29.37 -9.03
N SER A 17 -20.39 -28.62 -8.64
CA SER A 17 -20.30 -27.18 -8.59
C SER A 17 -19.24 -26.88 -7.53
N ALA A 18 -18.00 -26.70 -7.99
CA ALA A 18 -17.05 -25.87 -7.27
C ALA A 18 -17.68 -24.47 -7.23
N GLY A 19 -18.41 -24.18 -6.17
CA GLY A 19 -18.79 -22.80 -5.87
C GLY A 19 -17.50 -21.98 -5.74
N PRO A 20 -17.53 -20.67 -6.07
CA PRO A 20 -16.44 -19.79 -5.67
C PRO A 20 -16.27 -19.97 -4.17
N GLN A 21 -15.09 -20.40 -3.72
CA GLN A 21 -14.74 -20.17 -2.33
C GLN A 21 -14.62 -18.66 -2.21
N GLU A 22 -15.67 -18.04 -1.68
CA GLU A 22 -15.70 -16.63 -1.30
C GLU A 22 -14.77 -16.50 -0.08
N GLY A 23 -13.47 -16.58 -0.36
CA GLY A 23 -12.41 -16.42 0.61
C GLY A 23 -12.39 -14.98 1.03
N LYS A 24 -12.70 -14.74 2.31
CA LYS A 24 -12.54 -13.45 2.97
C LYS A 24 -11.12 -12.93 2.72
N GLU A 25 -11.02 -11.78 2.07
CA GLU A 25 -9.75 -11.20 1.63
C GLU A 25 -9.01 -10.60 2.84
N GLU A 26 -8.11 -11.36 3.47
CA GLU A 26 -7.30 -10.91 4.63
C GLU A 26 -6.20 -9.90 4.26
N ARG A 27 -6.33 -9.19 3.13
CA ARG A 27 -5.35 -8.24 2.61
C ARG A 27 -5.94 -6.85 2.50
N TYR A 28 -5.14 -5.83 2.83
CA TYR A 28 -5.50 -4.45 2.60
C TYR A 28 -5.92 -4.22 1.15
N LYS A 29 -7.10 -3.65 0.96
CA LYS A 29 -7.52 -3.11 -0.33
C LYS A 29 -7.03 -1.68 -0.45
N VAL A 30 -6.41 -1.36 -1.58
CA VAL A 30 -5.86 -0.05 -1.86
C VAL A 30 -6.53 0.50 -3.12
N SER A 31 -7.15 1.66 -3.02
CA SER A 31 -7.73 2.40 -4.15
C SER A 31 -6.99 3.71 -4.34
N ILE A 32 -6.57 4.01 -5.58
CA ILE A 32 -5.83 5.22 -5.92
C ILE A 32 -6.60 5.95 -7.01
N SER A 33 -6.96 7.22 -6.75
CA SER A 33 -7.67 8.07 -7.69
C SER A 33 -7.09 9.48 -7.66
N GLY A 34 -6.38 9.88 -8.73
CA GLY A 34 -5.70 11.17 -8.79
C GLY A 34 -4.58 11.28 -7.74
N THR A 35 -4.73 12.22 -6.79
CA THR A 35 -3.82 12.39 -5.64
C THR A 35 -4.36 11.77 -4.36
N THR A 36 -5.55 11.16 -4.38
CA THR A 36 -6.15 10.53 -3.20
C THR A 36 -5.84 9.04 -3.18
N VAL A 37 -5.37 8.55 -2.03
CA VAL A 37 -5.19 7.13 -1.73
C VAL A 37 -6.18 6.73 -0.64
N VAL A 38 -6.91 5.64 -0.85
CA VAL A 38 -7.82 5.07 0.13
C VAL A 38 -7.33 3.69 0.52
N LEU A 39 -7.09 3.48 1.81
CA LEU A 39 -6.75 2.18 2.39
C LEU A 39 -7.98 1.60 3.06
N THR A 40 -8.32 0.35 2.76
CA THR A 40 -9.39 -0.40 3.44
C THR A 40 -8.76 -1.51 4.27
N CYS A 41 -9.15 -1.57 5.54
CA CYS A 41 -8.70 -2.59 6.48
C CYS A 41 -9.18 -3.99 6.04
N PRO A 42 -8.30 -5.02 6.05
CA PRO A 42 -8.63 -6.38 5.59
C PRO A 42 -9.66 -7.14 6.43
N GLU A 43 -9.83 -6.75 7.69
CA GLU A 43 -10.51 -7.58 8.66
C GLU A 43 -11.94 -7.08 8.88
N ASP A 44 -12.94 -7.98 8.85
CA ASP A 44 -14.29 -7.68 9.35
C ASP A 44 -14.22 -7.54 10.88
N LEU A 45 -13.58 -6.48 11.36
CA LEU A 45 -13.40 -6.14 12.78
C LEU A 45 -14.68 -5.58 13.39
N GLY A 46 -15.82 -6.19 13.03
CA GLY A 46 -17.15 -6.01 13.61
C GLY A 46 -17.39 -4.64 14.24
N SER A 47 -17.44 -3.57 13.43
CA SER A 47 -17.90 -2.22 13.79
C SER A 47 -17.29 -1.51 15.02
N GLU A 48 -16.39 -2.13 15.78
CA GLU A 48 -15.89 -1.58 17.03
C GLU A 48 -14.54 -0.88 16.81
N SER A 49 -14.61 0.45 16.78
CA SER A 49 -13.51 1.43 16.85
C SER A 49 -12.16 0.97 16.25
N ILE A 50 -12.12 0.70 14.94
CA ILE A 50 -10.85 0.50 14.22
C ILE A 50 -10.01 1.77 14.38
N LYS A 51 -8.74 1.60 14.75
CA LYS A 51 -7.73 2.64 14.88
C LYS A 51 -6.64 2.44 13.83
N TRP A 52 -6.07 3.54 13.37
CA TRP A 52 -4.99 3.53 12.39
C TRP A 52 -3.67 4.02 12.99
N GLU A 53 -2.57 3.42 12.54
CA GLU A 53 -1.21 3.89 12.80
C GLU A 53 -0.42 4.05 11.51
N LYS A 54 0.53 4.99 11.52
CA LYS A 54 1.51 5.22 10.47
C LYS A 54 2.91 5.28 11.06
N ASN A 55 3.81 4.44 10.57
CA ASN A 55 5.19 4.30 11.05
C ASN A 55 5.28 4.10 12.57
N GLY A 56 4.33 3.35 13.15
CA GLY A 56 4.20 3.12 14.59
C GLY A 56 3.60 4.28 15.40
N GLY A 57 3.30 5.42 14.77
CA GLY A 57 2.60 6.54 15.38
C GLY A 57 1.09 6.43 15.18
N LEU A 58 0.31 6.67 16.24
CA LEU A 58 -1.14 6.76 16.15
C LEU A 58 -1.55 7.91 15.22
N LEU A 59 -2.53 7.67 14.35
CA LEU A 59 -3.22 8.72 13.61
C LEU A 59 -4.46 9.14 14.43
N PRO A 60 -4.39 10.24 15.20
CA PRO A 60 -5.54 10.68 15.98
C PRO A 60 -6.66 11.12 15.03
N ASN A 61 -7.90 10.82 15.41
CA ASN A 61 -9.11 11.15 14.66
C ASN A 61 -9.40 10.32 13.40
N GLU A 62 -8.54 9.35 13.06
CA GLU A 62 -8.81 8.41 11.97
C GLU A 62 -9.45 7.13 12.54
N TYR A 63 -10.73 6.94 12.20
CA TYR A 63 -11.54 5.83 12.70
C TYR A 63 -12.27 5.12 11.58
N GLY A 64 -12.47 3.82 11.75
CA GLY A 64 -13.27 3.01 10.86
C GLY A 64 -12.47 2.24 9.82
N GLU A 65 -13.19 1.60 8.91
CA GLU A 65 -12.65 0.61 7.97
C GLU A 65 -11.76 1.22 6.88
N GLN A 66 -12.00 2.49 6.53
CA GLN A 66 -11.30 3.18 5.45
C GLN A 66 -10.51 4.37 5.99
N LEU A 67 -9.27 4.50 5.53
CA LEU A 67 -8.42 5.66 5.75
C LEU A 67 -8.26 6.41 4.43
N PHE A 68 -8.63 7.69 4.42
CA PHE A 68 -8.52 8.58 3.27
C PHE A 68 -7.25 9.42 3.38
N LEU A 69 -6.40 9.35 2.36
CA LEU A 69 -5.16 10.11 2.26
C LEU A 69 -5.26 11.04 1.04
N ASP A 70 -5.80 12.24 1.26
CA ASP A 70 -5.87 13.29 0.23
C ASP A 70 -4.51 13.95 0.00
N ASP A 71 -4.31 14.50 -1.20
CA ASP A 71 -3.08 15.18 -1.62
C ASP A 71 -1.79 14.39 -1.34
N PHE A 72 -1.84 13.09 -1.60
CA PHE A 72 -0.77 12.14 -1.30
C PHE A 72 0.57 12.59 -1.89
N SER A 73 1.57 12.70 -1.01
CA SER A 73 2.97 12.95 -1.30
C SER A 73 3.79 11.70 -1.00
N GLU A 74 4.61 11.25 -1.96
CA GLU A 74 5.51 10.11 -1.75
C GLU A 74 6.43 10.35 -0.54
N MET A 75 6.93 11.57 -0.38
CA MET A 75 7.90 11.90 0.66
C MET A 75 7.27 11.92 2.07
N GLU A 76 6.01 12.34 2.17
CA GLU A 76 5.35 12.54 3.45
C GLU A 76 4.49 11.35 3.86
N ASN A 77 3.80 10.74 2.90
CA ASN A 77 2.79 9.72 3.16
C ASN A 77 3.30 8.29 2.98
N SER A 78 4.44 8.04 2.31
CA SER A 78 4.97 6.67 2.26
C SER A 78 5.36 6.15 3.64
N GLY A 79 5.14 4.86 3.88
CA GLY A 79 5.46 4.25 5.16
C GLY A 79 4.68 2.98 5.46
N TYR A 80 4.87 2.49 6.69
CA TYR A 80 4.11 1.37 7.22
C TYR A 80 2.79 1.85 7.82
N TYR A 81 1.70 1.21 7.45
CA TYR A 81 0.37 1.45 7.96
C TYR A 81 -0.15 0.19 8.62
N ALA A 82 -0.89 0.34 9.71
CA ALA A 82 -1.68 -0.76 10.26
C ALA A 82 -3.02 -0.24 10.77
N CYS A 83 -4.08 -1.00 10.51
CA CYS A 83 -5.35 -0.89 11.21
C CYS A 83 -5.43 -1.97 12.29
N TYR A 84 -6.10 -1.67 13.39
CA TYR A 84 -6.37 -2.65 14.44
C TYR A 84 -7.54 -2.21 15.31
N THR A 85 -8.18 -3.17 15.97
CA THR A 85 -9.19 -2.95 17.00
C THR A 85 -8.58 -3.16 18.38
N SER A 86 -9.20 -2.62 19.43
CA SER A 86 -8.74 -2.80 20.83
C SER A 86 -8.59 -4.27 21.25
N ASN A 87 -9.27 -5.19 20.56
CA ASN A 87 -9.24 -6.63 20.83
C ASN A 87 -8.22 -7.39 19.96
N SER A 88 -7.66 -6.76 18.94
CA SER A 88 -6.66 -7.37 18.05
C SER A 88 -5.26 -7.15 18.61
N LEU A 89 -4.62 -8.24 19.05
CA LEU A 89 -3.22 -8.25 19.50
C LEU A 89 -2.24 -8.33 18.33
N GLU A 90 -2.68 -8.80 17.16
CA GLU A 90 -1.85 -8.98 15.97
C GLU A 90 -2.17 -7.90 14.93
N LYS A 91 -1.21 -6.99 14.71
CA LYS A 91 -1.32 -5.94 13.70
C LYS A 91 -0.81 -6.45 12.36
N ASN A 92 -1.65 -6.44 11.34
CA ASN A 92 -1.23 -6.66 9.96
C ASN A 92 -0.69 -5.35 9.38
N TYR A 93 0.54 -5.35 8.88
CA TYR A 93 1.20 -4.15 8.35
C TYR A 93 1.15 -4.10 6.82
N LEU A 94 0.76 -2.94 6.29
CA LEU A 94 0.90 -2.56 4.88
C LEU A 94 2.05 -1.56 4.71
N TYR A 95 3.02 -1.86 3.86
CA TYR A 95 3.95 -0.84 3.39
C TYR A 95 3.37 -0.12 2.18
N LEU A 96 2.97 1.15 2.34
CA LEU A 96 2.44 1.99 1.28
C LEU A 96 3.56 2.82 0.65
N LYS A 97 3.74 2.65 -0.65
CA LYS A 97 4.57 3.50 -1.50
C LYS A 97 3.87 3.73 -2.83
N ALA A 98 3.45 4.96 -3.06
CA ALA A 98 2.82 5.39 -4.30
C ALA A 98 3.51 6.65 -4.81
N ARG A 99 3.43 6.91 -6.12
CA ARG A 99 3.91 8.16 -6.71
C ARG A 99 2.73 9.10 -6.85
N GLY A 100 2.76 10.21 -6.10
CA GLY A 100 1.82 11.32 -6.27
C GLY A 100 2.22 12.24 -7.41
N GLN A 101 1.44 13.31 -7.61
CA GLN A 101 1.87 14.43 -8.44
C GLN A 101 3.13 15.06 -7.81
N ASN A 102 4.12 15.37 -8.64
CA ASN A 102 5.45 15.80 -8.23
C ASN A 102 5.36 17.17 -7.55
N LYS A 103 5.19 17.21 -6.22
CA LYS A 103 5.60 18.39 -5.45
C LYS A 103 7.12 18.37 -5.50
N GLU A 104 7.71 19.20 -6.37
CA GLU A 104 9.15 19.26 -6.57
C GLU A 104 9.84 19.24 -5.20
N LYS A 105 10.68 18.21 -4.98
CA LYS A 105 11.49 18.11 -3.77
C LYS A 105 12.20 19.46 -3.60
N PRO A 106 12.19 20.08 -2.40
CA PRO A 106 12.91 21.31 -2.18
C PRO A 106 14.35 21.15 -2.70
N PRO A 107 14.90 22.16 -3.40
CA PRO A 107 16.26 22.08 -3.88
C PRO A 107 17.20 21.75 -2.71
N PRO A 108 18.23 20.91 -2.92
CA PRO A 108 19.20 20.62 -1.87
C PRO A 108 19.71 21.92 -1.28
N VAL A 109 19.62 22.06 0.05
CA VAL A 109 20.15 23.25 0.73
C VAL A 109 21.63 23.37 0.37
N PRO A 110 22.11 24.54 -0.08
CA PRO A 110 23.52 24.73 -0.36
C PRO A 110 24.36 24.37 0.87
N ASN A 111 25.36 23.51 0.69
CA ASN A 111 26.23 23.09 1.80
C ASN A 111 26.96 24.33 2.35
N PRO A 112 26.81 24.69 3.65
CA PRO A 112 27.40 25.90 4.23
C PRO A 112 28.93 25.88 4.22
N ASP A 113 29.54 24.69 4.19
CA ASP A 113 30.99 24.51 4.12
C ASP A 113 31.51 24.46 2.67
N TYR A 114 30.71 24.88 1.68
CA TYR A 114 31.17 24.96 0.30
C TYR A 114 32.09 26.19 0.12
N GLU A 115 33.39 25.99 0.26
CA GLU A 115 34.37 26.95 -0.22
C GLU A 115 34.45 26.89 -1.76
N PRO A 116 34.28 28.01 -2.49
CA PRO A 116 34.55 28.04 -3.92
C PRO A 116 36.02 27.71 -4.18
N ILE A 117 36.26 26.64 -4.95
CA ILE A 117 37.58 26.22 -5.43
C ILE A 117 38.34 27.45 -5.96
N ARG A 118 39.44 27.85 -5.30
CA ARG A 118 40.24 29.00 -5.77
C ARG A 118 40.78 28.67 -7.16
N LYS A 119 40.80 29.65 -8.06
CA LYS A 119 41.25 29.53 -9.46
C LYS A 119 42.59 28.78 -9.67
N GLY A 120 43.45 28.66 -8.67
CA GLY A 120 44.69 27.87 -8.74
C GLY A 120 44.53 26.34 -8.62
N GLN A 121 43.38 25.82 -8.19
CA GLN A 121 43.10 24.36 -8.16
C GLN A 121 42.57 23.84 -9.49
N GLN A 122 42.19 24.72 -10.42
CA GLN A 122 41.69 24.34 -11.74
C GLN A 122 42.79 23.64 -12.56
N ASP A 123 44.04 24.11 -12.43
CA ASP A 123 45.23 23.52 -13.06
C ASP A 123 45.57 22.12 -12.53
N LEU A 124 45.20 21.83 -11.27
CA LEU A 124 45.42 20.52 -10.65
C LEU A 124 44.52 19.43 -11.25
N TYR A 125 43.31 19.80 -11.70
CA TYR A 125 42.36 18.90 -12.37
C TYR A 125 42.57 18.81 -13.88
N SER A 126 43.21 19.80 -14.51
CA SER A 126 43.57 19.80 -15.94
C SER A 126 44.46 18.63 -16.35
N GLY A 127 45.26 18.09 -15.43
CA GLY A 127 46.20 16.99 -15.68
C GLY A 127 45.59 15.58 -15.61
N LEU A 128 44.36 15.43 -15.11
CA LEU A 128 43.71 14.12 -14.94
C LEU A 128 43.04 13.58 -16.22
N ASN A 129 42.84 14.43 -17.24
CA ASN A 129 42.22 14.04 -18.50
C ASN A 129 43.20 13.47 -19.56
N GLN A 130 44.45 13.16 -19.19
CA GLN A 130 45.48 12.73 -20.16
C GLN A 130 45.85 11.24 -20.11
N ARG A 131 45.06 10.38 -19.46
CA ARG A 131 45.26 8.92 -19.56
C ARG A 131 44.00 8.21 -20.04
N GLY A 132 43.82 8.24 -21.35
CA GLY A 132 42.85 7.44 -22.09
C GLY A 132 43.18 7.51 -23.58
N ILE A 133 44.25 6.82 -23.98
CA ILE A 133 44.44 6.34 -25.36
C ILE A 133 43.68 5.02 -25.45
#